data_AF-A0A842NW89-F1
#
_entry.id   AF-A0A842NW89-F1
#
_cell.length_a   1.000
_cell.length_b   1.000
_cell.length_c   1.000
_cell.angle_alpha   90.00
_cell.angle_beta   90.00
_cell.angle_gamma   90.00
#
_symmetry.space_group_name_H-M   'P 1'
#
loop_
_entity.id
_entity.type
_entity.pdbx_description
1 polymer ?
#
loop_
_entity_poly.entity_id
_entity_poly.type
_entity_poly.pdbx_seq_one_letter_code
_entity_poly.pdbx_strand_id
1 'polypeptide(L)'
;MKEKKGGYIDKFLKKADKAIQDGIKKADEALEEAVEFGSMTAKQAAKTSKELSEKAKKEKENLEKKSRKKINEGMESAKKMTSNSTEDLKMLEKLGKLRKSGILTEKEFQEKKKKILSRI
;
A
#
# COMPACT_ATOMS: atom_id res chain seq x y z
N MET A 1 -84.19 34.23 -5.09
CA MET A 1 -82.81 34.69 -4.81
C MET A 1 -81.85 33.78 -5.58
N LYS A 2 -81.15 34.28 -6.61
CA LYS A 2 -80.14 33.49 -7.34
C LYS A 2 -78.86 33.49 -6.52
N GLU A 3 -78.58 32.40 -5.81
CA GLU A 3 -77.31 32.25 -5.09
C GLU A 3 -76.13 32.25 -6.07
N LYS A 4 -75.11 33.03 -5.70
CA LYS A 4 -73.99 33.46 -6.52
C LYS A 4 -73.05 32.28 -6.85
N LYS A 5 -73.16 31.72 -8.06
CA LYS A 5 -72.21 30.72 -8.61
C LYS A 5 -70.75 31.20 -8.70
N GLY A 6 -70.49 32.51 -8.63
CA GLY A 6 -69.14 33.08 -8.66
C GLY A 6 -68.30 32.83 -7.39
N GLY A 7 -68.91 32.55 -6.23
CA GLY A 7 -68.17 32.40 -4.97
C GLY A 7 -67.47 31.05 -4.79
N TYR A 8 -67.95 29.98 -5.42
CA TYR A 8 -67.36 28.65 -5.30
C TYR A 8 -66.11 28.50 -6.17
N ILE A 9 -66.16 29.04 -7.40
CA ILE A 9 -65.04 29.01 -8.36
C ILE A 9 -63.86 29.83 -7.83
N ASP A 10 -64.10 31.03 -7.30
CA ASP A 10 -63.06 31.86 -6.69
C ASP A 10 -62.37 31.17 -5.49
N LYS A 11 -63.14 30.49 -4.63
CA LYS A 11 -62.58 29.69 -3.52
C LYS A 11 -61.76 28.50 -4.02
N PHE A 12 -62.18 27.87 -5.11
CA PHE A 12 -61.46 26.75 -5.70
C PHE A 12 -60.11 27.21 -6.29
N LEU A 13 -60.12 28.31 -7.06
CA LEU A 13 -58.92 28.89 -7.64
C LEU A 13 -57.91 29.30 -6.55
N LYS A 14 -58.37 29.98 -5.50
CA LYS A 14 -57.51 30.33 -4.34
C LYS A 14 -56.89 29.12 -3.64
N LYS A 15 -57.62 28.01 -3.55
CA LYS A 15 -57.08 26.76 -2.97
C LYS A 15 -56.04 26.12 -3.90
N ALA A 16 -56.27 26.15 -5.20
CA ALA A 16 -55.31 25.65 -6.19
C ALA A 16 -54.03 26.47 -6.17
N ASP A 17 -54.12 27.80 -6.17
CA ASP A 17 -52.96 28.71 -6.09
C ASP A 17 -52.16 28.46 -4.81
N LYS A 18 -52.85 28.30 -3.68
CA LYS A 18 -52.18 27.97 -2.41
C LYS A 18 -51.47 26.62 -2.48
N ALA A 19 -52.11 25.59 -3.04
CA ALA A 19 -51.49 24.28 -3.20
C ALA A 19 -50.26 24.31 -4.12
N ILE A 20 -50.30 25.11 -5.18
CA ILE A 20 -49.16 25.33 -6.09
C ILE A 20 -48.02 26.02 -5.34
N GLN A 21 -48.30 27.10 -4.60
CA GLN A 21 -47.28 27.82 -3.82
C GLN A 21 -46.65 26.93 -2.73
N ASP A 22 -47.46 26.17 -2.01
CA ASP A 22 -46.98 25.23 -1.00
C ASP A 22 -46.15 24.11 -1.63
N GLY A 23 -46.51 23.68 -2.86
CA GLY A 23 -45.72 22.73 -3.65
C GLY A 23 -44.35 23.30 -4.06
N ILE A 24 -44.31 24.56 -4.52
CA ILE A 24 -43.07 25.25 -4.87
C ILE A 24 -42.15 25.36 -3.65
N LYS A 25 -42.66 25.80 -2.50
CA LYS A 25 -41.87 25.90 -1.26
C LYS A 25 -41.25 24.57 -0.85
N LYS A 26 -42.03 23.49 -0.90
CA LYS A 26 -41.52 22.14 -0.59
C LYS A 26 -40.46 21.68 -1.57
N ALA A 27 -40.59 22.04 -2.85
CA ALA A 27 -39.58 21.72 -3.85
C ALA A 27 -38.28 22.49 -3.59
N ASP A 28 -38.36 23.77 -3.23
CA ASP A 28 -37.21 24.60 -2.86
C ASP A 28 -36.51 24.03 -1.61
N GLU A 29 -37.26 23.71 -0.56
CA GLU A 29 -36.73 23.06 0.67
C GLU A 29 -36.02 21.74 0.35
N ALA A 30 -36.62 20.88 -0.49
CA ALA A 30 -36.02 19.62 -0.90
C ALA A 30 -34.74 19.81 -1.73
N LEU A 31 -34.68 20.86 -2.56
CA LEU A 31 -33.47 21.19 -3.32
C LEU A 31 -32.34 21.68 -2.40
N GLU A 32 -32.66 22.53 -1.42
CA GLU A 32 -31.68 23.00 -0.44
C GLU A 32 -31.10 21.83 0.37
N GLU A 33 -31.96 20.93 0.86
CA GLU A 33 -31.53 19.73 1.58
C GLU A 33 -30.64 18.83 0.71
N ALA A 34 -31.02 18.62 -0.56
CA ALA A 34 -30.24 17.81 -1.50
C ALA A 34 -28.85 18.42 -1.78
N VAL A 35 -28.77 19.75 -1.93
CA VAL A 35 -27.50 20.47 -2.13
C VAL A 35 -26.62 20.36 -0.88
N GLU A 36 -27.20 20.53 0.31
CA GLU A 36 -26.47 20.43 1.56
C GLU A 36 -25.93 19.00 1.77
N PHE A 37 -26.78 17.99 1.58
CA PHE A 37 -26.39 16.59 1.67
C PHE A 37 -25.31 16.22 0.64
N GLY A 38 -25.43 16.70 -0.59
CA GLY A 38 -24.43 16.51 -1.64
C GLY A 38 -23.08 17.13 -1.27
N SER A 39 -23.08 18.34 -0.72
CA SER A 39 -21.89 19.04 -0.21
C SER A 39 -21.23 18.28 0.95
N MET A 40 -22.02 17.83 1.94
CA MET A 40 -21.50 17.04 3.06
C MET A 40 -20.89 15.72 2.58
N THR A 41 -21.58 15.01 1.70
CA THR A 41 -21.11 13.74 1.12
C THR A 41 -19.80 13.94 0.35
N ALA A 42 -19.72 14.96 -0.50
CA ALA A 42 -18.51 15.27 -1.25
C ALA A 42 -17.33 15.63 -0.33
N LYS A 43 -17.56 16.42 0.73
CA LYS A 43 -16.55 16.75 1.73
C LYS A 43 -16.05 15.51 2.48
N GLN A 44 -16.96 14.63 2.89
CA GLN A 44 -16.60 13.39 3.59
C GLN A 44 -15.82 12.45 2.67
N ALA A 45 -16.26 12.27 1.43
CA ALA A 45 -15.54 11.48 0.43
C ALA A 45 -14.13 12.03 0.19
N ALA A 46 -13.99 13.35 0.04
CA ALA A 46 -12.69 14.00 -0.13
C ALA A 46 -11.77 13.81 1.08
N LYS A 47 -12.31 13.93 2.30
CA LYS A 47 -11.55 13.70 3.55
C LYS A 47 -11.07 12.26 3.63
N THR A 48 -11.97 11.29 3.45
CA THR A 48 -11.64 9.86 3.50
C THR A 48 -10.62 9.49 2.43
N SER A 49 -10.76 10.02 1.21
CA SER A 49 -9.79 9.80 0.12
C SER A 49 -8.39 10.29 0.48
N LYS A 50 -8.28 11.50 1.05
CA LYS A 50 -6.99 12.04 1.51
C LYS A 50 -6.38 11.17 2.61
N GLU A 51 -7.16 10.77 3.60
CA GLU A 51 -6.68 9.91 4.69
C GLU A 51 -6.19 8.55 4.18
N LEU A 52 -6.92 7.94 3.24
CA LEU A 52 -6.53 6.67 2.62
C LEU A 52 -5.23 6.80 1.83
N SER A 53 -5.09 7.87 1.05
CA SER A 53 -3.86 8.18 0.31
C SER A 53 -2.66 8.33 1.26
N GLU A 54 -2.80 9.07 2.36
CA GLU A 54 -1.73 9.25 3.33
C GLU A 54 -1.34 7.95 4.05
N LYS A 55 -2.31 7.09 4.38
CA LYS A 55 -2.04 5.75 4.91
C LYS A 55 -1.28 4.88 3.89
N ALA A 56 -1.72 4.88 2.63
CA ALA A 56 -1.07 4.12 1.56
C ALA A 56 0.38 4.55 1.33
N LYS A 57 0.67 5.87 1.36
CA LYS A 57 2.05 6.38 1.27
C LYS A 57 2.92 5.87 2.42
N LYS A 58 2.44 5.95 3.66
CA LYS A 58 3.18 5.47 4.85
C LYS A 58 3.44 3.97 4.79
N GLU A 59 2.45 3.18 4.39
CA GLU A 59 2.63 1.73 4.23
C GLU A 59 3.63 1.37 3.15
N LYS A 60 3.58 2.07 2.00
CA LYS A 60 4.56 1.93 0.93
C LYS A 60 5.99 2.20 1.42
N GLU A 61 6.22 3.31 2.12
CA GLU A 61 7.55 3.64 2.66
C GLU A 61 8.06 2.57 3.64
N ASN A 62 7.18 2.07 4.51
CA ASN A 62 7.51 1.01 5.45
C ASN A 62 7.84 -0.30 4.73
N LEU A 63 7.08 -0.66 3.70
CA LEU A 63 7.32 -1.83 2.88
C LEU A 63 8.66 -1.71 2.15
N GLU A 64 8.94 -0.58 1.52
CA GLU A 64 10.22 -0.34 0.84
C GLU A 64 11.41 -0.45 1.80
N LYS A 65 11.33 0.15 3.01
CA LYS A 65 12.37 0.03 4.03
C LYS A 65 12.60 -1.43 4.44
N LYS A 66 11.53 -2.18 4.72
CA LYS A 66 11.61 -3.61 5.06
C LYS A 66 12.20 -4.45 3.92
N SER A 67 11.77 -4.20 2.69
CA SER A 67 12.26 -4.90 1.50
C SER A 67 13.74 -4.65 1.27
N ARG A 68 14.19 -3.39 1.31
CA ARG A 68 15.62 -3.04 1.20
C ARG A 68 16.45 -3.72 2.29
N LYS A 69 15.97 -3.72 3.54
CA LYS A 69 16.65 -4.38 4.65
C LYS A 69 16.81 -5.89 4.39
N LYS A 70 15.74 -6.58 4.01
CA LYS A 70 15.79 -8.03 3.71
C LYS A 70 16.69 -8.36 2.52
N ILE A 71 16.65 -7.54 1.46
CA ILE A 71 17.53 -7.71 0.30
C ILE A 71 18.99 -7.57 0.74
N ASN A 72 19.31 -6.52 1.51
CA ASN A 72 20.69 -6.32 2.00
C ASN A 72 21.14 -7.47 2.91
N GLU A 73 20.30 -7.94 3.83
CA GLU A 73 20.61 -9.10 4.69
C GLU A 73 20.88 -10.36 3.87
N GLY A 74 20.06 -10.61 2.84
CA GLY A 74 20.26 -11.71 1.90
C GLY A 74 21.55 -11.59 1.09
N MET A 75 21.84 -10.40 0.57
CA MET A 75 23.07 -10.11 -0.18
C MET A 75 24.32 -10.25 0.70
N GLU A 76 24.30 -9.74 1.93
CA GLU A 76 25.42 -9.89 2.87
C GLU A 76 25.65 -11.36 3.25
N SER A 77 24.58 -12.12 3.46
CA SER A 77 24.67 -13.57 3.71
C SER A 77 25.28 -14.29 2.51
N ALA A 78 24.82 -14.00 1.30
CA ALA A 78 25.36 -14.57 0.07
C ALA A 78 26.84 -14.18 -0.13
N LYS A 79 27.19 -12.91 0.11
CA LYS A 79 28.57 -12.41 0.01
C LYS A 79 29.50 -13.15 0.96
N LYS A 80 29.08 -13.36 2.22
CA LYS A 80 29.84 -14.16 3.21
C LYS A 80 30.05 -15.60 2.74
N MET A 81 29.04 -16.23 2.16
CA MET A 81 29.19 -17.58 1.60
C MET A 81 30.24 -17.59 0.48
N THR A 82 30.16 -16.64 -0.45
CA THR A 82 31.13 -16.56 -1.57
C THR A 82 32.55 -16.26 -1.08
N SER A 83 32.73 -15.35 -0.11
CA SER A 83 34.06 -15.03 0.43
C SER A 83 34.69 -16.25 1.10
N ASN A 84 33.92 -17.01 1.89
CA ASN A 84 34.41 -18.23 2.54
C ASN A 84 34.88 -19.26 1.50
N SER A 85 34.10 -19.51 0.45
CA SER A 85 34.52 -20.41 -0.63
C SER A 85 35.79 -19.91 -1.33
N THR A 86 35.93 -18.61 -1.58
CA THR A 86 37.16 -18.07 -2.19
C THR A 86 38.39 -18.19 -1.29
N GLU A 87 38.22 -18.03 0.04
CA GLU A 87 39.29 -18.21 1.01
C GLU A 87 39.72 -19.67 1.11
N ASP A 88 38.77 -20.59 1.14
CA ASP A 88 39.04 -22.02 1.15
C ASP A 88 39.77 -22.49 -0.13
N LEU A 89 39.39 -21.95 -1.31
CA LEU A 89 40.12 -22.18 -2.56
C LEU A 89 41.58 -21.66 -2.51
N LYS A 90 41.80 -20.46 -1.96
CA LYS A 90 43.17 -19.93 -1.73
C LYS A 90 43.95 -20.81 -0.75
N MET A 91 43.28 -21.35 0.26
CA MET A 91 43.89 -22.23 1.25
C MET A 91 44.34 -23.55 0.61
N LEU A 92 43.54 -24.13 -0.30
CA LEU A 92 43.90 -25.29 -1.10
C LEU A 92 45.10 -25.02 -2.01
N GLU A 93 45.16 -23.84 -2.65
CA GLU A 93 46.30 -23.46 -3.50
C GLU A 93 47.61 -23.42 -2.69
N LYS A 94 47.59 -22.80 -1.50
CA LYS A 94 48.74 -22.78 -0.58
C LYS A 94 49.12 -24.18 -0.12
N LEU A 95 48.14 -25.03 0.20
CA LEU A 95 48.37 -26.41 0.60
C LEU A 95 49.12 -27.20 -0.49
N GLY A 96 48.73 -27.00 -1.76
CA GLY A 96 49.40 -27.61 -2.91
C GLY A 96 50.84 -27.14 -3.10
N LYS A 97 51.13 -25.85 -2.85
CA LYS A 97 52.49 -25.29 -2.88
C LYS A 97 53.39 -25.92 -1.81
N LEU A 98 52.88 -26.06 -0.57
CA LEU A 98 53.61 -26.67 0.55
C LEU A 98 53.94 -28.16 0.32
N ARG A 99 53.04 -28.89 -0.35
CA ARG A 99 53.30 -30.27 -0.78
C ARG A 99 54.42 -30.32 -1.81
N LYS A 100 54.37 -29.45 -2.83
CA LYS A 100 55.39 -29.40 -3.89
C LYS A 100 56.77 -29.01 -3.35
N SER A 101 56.83 -28.17 -2.32
CA SER A 101 58.08 -27.78 -1.66
C SER A 101 58.58 -28.79 -0.63
N GLY A 102 57.93 -29.96 -0.49
CA GLY A 102 58.36 -31.03 0.42
C GLY A 102 58.17 -30.74 1.90
N ILE A 103 57.46 -29.67 2.26
CA ILE A 103 57.21 -29.27 3.66
C ILE A 103 56.10 -30.13 4.29
N LEU A 104 55.14 -30.59 3.48
CA LEU A 104 54.06 -31.49 3.90
C LEU A 104 54.25 -32.88 3.31
N THR A 105 53.99 -33.90 4.12
CA THR A 105 53.86 -35.28 3.62
C THR A 105 52.53 -35.47 2.89
N GLU A 106 52.45 -36.47 2.00
CA GLU A 106 51.22 -36.75 1.25
C GLU A 106 50.03 -37.07 2.17
N LYS A 107 50.27 -37.74 3.31
CA LYS A 107 49.22 -38.05 4.29
C LYS A 107 48.64 -36.78 4.92
N GLU A 108 49.51 -35.87 5.37
CA GLU A 108 49.08 -34.60 5.99
C GLU A 108 48.38 -33.68 4.98
N PHE A 109 48.83 -33.68 3.73
CA PHE A 109 48.17 -32.96 2.64
C PHE A 109 46.75 -33.47 2.41
N GLN A 110 46.56 -34.79 2.31
CA GLN A 110 45.24 -35.39 2.05
C GLN A 110 44.25 -35.14 3.20
N GLU A 111 44.70 -35.26 4.45
CA GLU A 111 43.84 -34.96 5.61
C GLU A 111 43.39 -33.50 5.64
N LYS A 112 44.31 -32.55 5.41
CA LYS A 112 43.98 -31.12 5.40
C LYS A 112 43.12 -30.73 4.20
N LYS A 113 43.38 -31.30 3.02
CA LYS A 113 42.57 -31.12 1.81
C LYS A 113 41.13 -31.57 2.03
N LYS A 114 40.92 -32.75 2.62
CA LYS A 114 39.58 -33.29 2.90
C LYS A 114 38.79 -32.39 3.86
N LYS A 115 39.43 -31.85 4.90
CA LYS A 115 38.80 -30.92 5.86
C LYS A 115 38.38 -29.58 5.25
N ILE A 116 39.13 -29.08 4.26
CA ILE A 116 38.77 -27.83 3.56
C ILE A 116 37.66 -28.09 2.55
N LEU A 117 37.76 -29.17 1.77
CA LEU A 117 36.73 -29.55 0.80
C LEU A 117 35.37 -29.88 1.43
N SER A 118 35.32 -30.30 2.71
CA SER A 118 34.04 -30.51 3.40
C SER A 118 33.33 -29.22 3.82
N ARG A 119 33.97 -28.05 3.66
CA ARG A 119 33.41 -26.73 4.00
C ARG A 119 32.89 -25.97 2.77
N ILE A 120 33.18 -26.48 1.57
CA ILE A 120 32.77 -25.95 0.27
C ILE A 120 31.62 -26.83 -0.24
#